data_AF-A0AAD6AW70-F1
#
_entry.id   AF-A0AAD6AW70-F1
#
_cell.length_a   1.000
_cell.length_b   1.000
_cell.length_c   1.000
_cell.angle_alpha   90.00
_cell.angle_beta   90.00
_cell.angle_gamma   90.00
#
_symmetry.space_group_name_H-M   'P 1'
#
loop_
_entity.id
_entity.type
_entity.pdbx_description
1 polymer ?
#
loop_
_entity_poly.entity_id
_entity_poly.type
_entity_poly.pdbx_seq_one_letter_code
_entity_poly.pdbx_strand_id
1 'polypeptide(L)'
;MAGVQPPPLRSLDDFLLTSARFAVPDVRDLDRWNHRIINNLLYYQSNYFLSALILLLTVGYMRPFQLLVGGVVVTVLFLGFVWAAENQAPIRRFLVLVHASVRLRSLKNKLENKLESIGLKRTPMGILLEALGQEQEAGS
;
A
#
# COMPACT_ATOMS: atom_id res chain seq x y z
N MET A 1 -33.82 27.80 -9.39
CA MET A 1 -33.10 26.53 -9.24
C MET A 1 -32.70 26.10 -10.65
N ALA A 2 -31.43 26.22 -11.02
CA ALA A 2 -30.99 25.80 -12.35
C ALA A 2 -31.20 24.28 -12.45
N GLY A 3 -32.12 23.86 -13.32
CA GLY A 3 -32.40 22.44 -13.53
C GLY A 3 -31.12 21.77 -14.00
N VAL A 4 -30.54 20.92 -13.15
CA VAL A 4 -29.37 20.11 -13.50
C VAL A 4 -29.86 19.12 -14.55
N GLN A 5 -29.68 19.46 -15.81
CA GLN A 5 -29.96 18.55 -16.91
C GLN A 5 -28.90 17.44 -16.86
N PRO A 6 -29.31 16.16 -16.79
CA PRO A 6 -28.33 15.07 -16.86
C PRO A 6 -27.58 15.16 -18.20
N PRO A 7 -26.27 14.83 -18.23
CA PRO A 7 -25.50 14.87 -19.46
C PRO A 7 -26.17 13.98 -20.52
N PRO A 8 -26.37 14.48 -21.76
CA PRO A 8 -27.08 13.74 -22.79
C PRO A 8 -26.32 12.46 -23.16
N LEU A 9 -27.06 11.38 -23.37
CA LEU A 9 -26.51 10.12 -23.87
C LEU A 9 -25.98 10.29 -25.29
N ARG A 10 -24.76 9.78 -25.55
CA ARG A 10 -24.14 9.82 -26.89
C ARG A 10 -24.44 8.51 -27.62
N SER A 11 -24.53 8.57 -28.95
CA SER A 11 -24.79 7.38 -29.77
C SER A 11 -23.69 6.33 -29.59
N LEU A 12 -24.07 5.05 -29.68
CA LEU A 12 -23.12 3.93 -29.59
C LEU A 12 -22.16 3.90 -30.78
N ASP A 13 -22.61 4.40 -31.94
CA ASP A 13 -21.77 4.50 -33.13
C ASP A 13 -20.56 5.42 -32.91
N ASP A 14 -20.75 6.53 -32.19
CA ASP A 14 -19.69 7.48 -31.82
C ASP A 14 -18.81 6.94 -30.68
N PHE A 15 -19.40 6.18 -29.77
CA PHE A 15 -18.71 5.67 -28.58
C PHE A 15 -17.84 4.43 -28.84
N LEU A 16 -18.32 3.44 -29.60
CA LEU A 16 -17.65 2.13 -29.77
C LEU A 16 -17.31 1.77 -31.23
N LEU A 17 -18.14 2.18 -32.19
CA LEU A 17 -18.07 1.64 -33.57
C LEU A 17 -17.31 2.55 -34.54
N THR A 18 -17.04 3.80 -34.18
CA THR A 18 -16.23 4.72 -35.00
C THR A 18 -14.74 4.43 -34.79
N SER A 19 -14.09 3.95 -35.85
CA SER A 19 -12.73 3.39 -35.91
C SER A 19 -11.59 4.42 -35.87
N ALA A 20 -11.88 5.72 -35.91
CA ALA A 20 -10.85 6.75 -36.08
C ALA A 20 -10.77 7.66 -34.85
N ARG A 21 -9.87 7.34 -33.88
CA ARG A 21 -9.22 8.32 -32.96
C ARG A 21 -8.32 7.72 -31.88
N PHE A 22 -8.01 6.41 -31.89
CA PHE A 22 -6.95 5.88 -31.02
C PHE A 22 -5.61 6.48 -31.45
N ALA A 23 -5.21 7.57 -30.81
CA ALA A 23 -3.90 8.16 -30.97
C ALA A 23 -3.03 7.71 -29.81
N VAL A 24 -1.79 7.36 -30.13
CA VAL A 24 -0.76 7.00 -29.14
C VAL A 24 -0.64 8.13 -28.10
N PRO A 25 -0.51 7.81 -26.79
CA PRO A 25 -0.29 8.82 -25.76
C PRO A 25 0.97 9.62 -26.08
N ASP A 26 0.84 10.94 -26.06
CA ASP A 26 1.99 11.83 -26.20
C ASP A 26 2.67 11.96 -24.84
N VAL A 27 3.66 11.08 -24.60
CA VAL A 27 4.39 11.01 -23.32
C VAL A 27 5.33 12.20 -23.09
N ARG A 28 5.56 13.04 -24.10
CA ARG A 28 6.41 14.23 -24.01
C ARG A 28 5.64 15.42 -23.43
N ASP A 29 4.34 15.53 -23.72
CA ASP A 29 3.43 16.57 -23.26
C ASP A 29 2.29 15.99 -22.40
N LEU A 30 2.60 15.63 -21.15
CA LEU A 30 1.66 15.04 -20.19
C LEU A 30 0.40 15.89 -19.96
N ASP A 31 0.54 17.22 -19.94
CA ASP A 31 -0.59 18.13 -19.70
C ASP A 31 -1.62 18.04 -20.83
N ARG A 32 -1.17 18.00 -22.09
CA ARG A 32 -2.06 17.85 -23.25
C ARG A 32 -2.74 16.50 -23.22
N TRP A 33 -2.00 15.44 -22.89
CA TRP A 33 -2.56 14.10 -22.77
C TRP A 33 -3.63 14.03 -21.67
N ASN A 34 -3.38 14.63 -20.50
CA ASN A 34 -4.35 14.71 -19.41
C ASN A 34 -5.62 15.48 -19.83
N HIS A 35 -5.48 16.64 -20.47
CA HIS A 35 -6.64 17.40 -20.99
C HIS A 35 -7.45 16.58 -22.00
N ARG A 36 -6.80 15.78 -22.85
CA ARG A 36 -7.49 14.87 -23.78
C ARG A 36 -8.28 13.79 -23.04
N ILE A 37 -7.71 13.21 -21.97
CA ILE A 37 -8.36 12.20 -21.14
C ILE A 37 -9.59 12.80 -20.45
N ILE A 38 -9.42 13.90 -19.71
CA ILE A 38 -10.50 14.54 -18.95
C ILE A 38 -11.66 14.91 -19.88
N ASN A 39 -11.37 15.52 -21.03
CA ASN A 39 -12.40 15.90 -21.99
C ASN A 39 -13.13 14.67 -22.56
N ASN A 40 -12.44 13.56 -22.80
CA ASN A 40 -13.08 12.31 -23.23
C ASN A 40 -13.97 11.71 -22.14
N LEU A 41 -13.50 11.67 -20.89
CA LEU A 41 -14.25 11.18 -19.73
C LEU A 41 -15.53 11.98 -19.51
N LEU A 42 -15.44 13.31 -19.58
CA LEU A 42 -16.60 14.20 -19.43
C LEU A 42 -17.56 14.09 -20.63
N TYR A 43 -17.03 13.97 -21.85
CA TYR A 43 -17.84 13.88 -23.06
C TYR A 43 -18.71 12.60 -23.12
N TYR A 44 -18.15 11.47 -22.67
CA TYR A 44 -18.83 10.16 -22.64
C TYR A 44 -19.29 9.74 -21.24
N GLN A 45 -19.39 10.65 -20.27
CA GLN A 45 -19.69 10.35 -18.87
C GLN A 45 -20.89 9.39 -18.69
N SER A 46 -22.03 9.72 -19.29
CA SER A 46 -23.24 8.89 -19.19
C SER A 46 -23.11 7.55 -19.92
N ASN A 47 -22.34 7.50 -21.02
CA ASN A 47 -22.05 6.25 -21.74
C ASN A 47 -21.16 5.32 -20.91
N TYR A 48 -20.13 5.84 -20.24
CA TYR A 48 -19.31 5.08 -19.31
C TYR A 48 -20.16 4.53 -18.16
N PHE A 49 -21.04 5.35 -17.57
CA PHE A 49 -21.95 4.90 -16.52
C PHE A 49 -22.88 3.77 -16.99
N LEU A 50 -23.50 3.91 -18.18
CA LEU A 50 -24.34 2.86 -18.75
C LEU A 50 -23.55 1.58 -19.06
N SER A 51 -22.36 1.69 -19.64
CA SER A 51 -21.52 0.52 -19.91
C SER A 51 -21.14 -0.23 -18.63
N ALA A 52 -20.79 0.50 -17.57
CA ALA A 52 -20.51 -0.07 -16.26
C ALA A 52 -21.74 -0.75 -15.66
N LEU A 53 -22.93 -0.14 -15.80
CA LEU A 53 -24.18 -0.73 -15.34
C LEU A 53 -24.51 -2.03 -16.09
N ILE A 54 -24.36 -2.04 -17.43
CA ILE A 54 -24.61 -3.22 -18.25
C ILE A 54 -23.65 -4.36 -17.87
N LEU A 55 -22.35 -4.05 -17.71
CA LEU A 55 -21.36 -5.03 -17.26
C LEU A 55 -21.69 -5.56 -15.86
N LEU A 56 -22.04 -4.67 -14.93
CA LEU A 56 -22.42 -5.03 -13.56
C LEU A 56 -23.64 -5.94 -13.54
N LEU A 57 -24.68 -5.63 -14.31
CA LEU A 57 -25.89 -6.44 -14.41
C LEU A 57 -25.62 -7.79 -15.07
N THR A 58 -24.78 -7.81 -16.11
CA THR A 58 -24.40 -9.06 -16.81
C THR A 58 -23.63 -9.99 -15.87
N VAL A 59 -22.59 -9.46 -15.20
CA VAL A 59 -21.79 -10.24 -14.24
C VAL A 59 -22.63 -10.64 -13.02
N GLY A 60 -23.47 -9.72 -12.52
CA GLY A 60 -24.38 -9.96 -11.41
C GLY A 60 -25.43 -11.02 -11.70
N TYR A 61 -25.90 -11.11 -12.95
CA TYR A 61 -26.80 -12.16 -13.39
C TYR A 61 -26.09 -13.52 -13.49
N MET A 62 -24.88 -13.55 -14.08
CA MET A 62 -24.13 -14.79 -14.28
C MET A 62 -23.57 -15.39 -12.97
N ARG A 63 -23.12 -14.56 -12.03
CA ARG A 63 -22.45 -14.97 -10.78
C ARG A 63 -22.85 -14.07 -9.59
N PRO A 64 -24.12 -14.09 -9.15
CA PRO A 64 -24.62 -13.17 -8.12
C PRO A 64 -23.89 -13.31 -6.77
N PHE A 65 -23.59 -14.54 -6.35
CA PHE A 65 -22.93 -14.79 -5.07
C PHE A 65 -21.51 -14.23 -5.02
N GLN A 66 -20.75 -14.34 -6.11
CA GLN A 66 -19.37 -13.82 -6.18
C GLN A 66 -19.36 -12.28 -6.16
N LEU A 67 -20.32 -11.64 -6.82
CA LEU A 67 -20.47 -10.18 -6.80
C LEU A 67 -20.79 -9.67 -5.40
N LEU A 68 -21.70 -10.34 -4.67
CA LEU A 68 -22.03 -9.98 -3.29
C LEU A 68 -20.84 -10.14 -2.36
N VAL A 69 -20.11 -11.26 -2.44
CA VAL A 69 -18.90 -11.47 -1.64
C VAL A 69 -17.84 -10.42 -1.94
N GLY A 70 -17.59 -10.11 -3.22
CA GLY A 70 -16.66 -9.05 -3.62
C GLY A 70 -17.07 -7.69 -3.07
N GLY A 71 -18.36 -7.34 -3.16
CA GLY A 71 -18.92 -6.11 -2.58
C GLY A 71 -18.70 -6.03 -1.08
N VAL A 72 -19.01 -7.09 -0.34
CA VAL A 72 -18.79 -7.16 1.12
C VAL A 72 -17.31 -6.97 1.47
N VAL A 73 -16.41 -7.63 0.75
CA VAL A 73 -14.96 -7.50 0.98
C VAL A 73 -14.49 -6.06 0.77
N VAL A 74 -14.90 -5.42 -0.34
CA VAL A 74 -14.54 -4.03 -0.62
C VAL A 74 -15.09 -3.08 0.45
N THR A 75 -16.34 -3.26 0.88
CA THR A 75 -16.94 -2.45 1.95
C THR A 75 -16.20 -2.62 3.27
N VAL A 76 -15.87 -3.86 3.67
CA VAL A 76 -15.11 -4.12 4.91
C VAL A 76 -13.72 -3.49 4.85
N LEU A 77 -13.01 -3.62 3.73
CA LEU A 77 -11.70 -2.99 3.56
C LEU A 77 -11.77 -1.47 3.62
N PHE A 78 -12.77 -0.86 2.96
CA PHE A 78 -12.97 0.58 2.98
C PHE A 78 -13.31 1.08 4.39
N LEU A 79 -14.23 0.41 5.09
CA LEU A 79 -14.58 0.75 6.47
C LEU A 79 -13.40 0.55 7.42
N GLY A 80 -12.62 -0.52 7.24
CA GLY A 80 -11.39 -0.76 7.99
C GLY A 80 -10.36 0.33 7.75
N PHE A 81 -10.21 0.78 6.50
CA PHE A 81 -9.34 1.90 6.15
C PHE A 81 -9.81 3.22 6.77
N VAL A 82 -11.10 3.55 6.67
CA VAL A 82 -11.67 4.77 7.28
C VAL A 82 -11.52 4.73 8.80
N TRP A 83 -11.81 3.59 9.42
CA TRP A 83 -11.62 3.40 10.86
C TRP A 83 -10.15 3.56 11.27
N ALA A 84 -9.22 2.99 10.50
CA ALA A 84 -7.79 3.17 10.73
C ALA A 84 -7.34 4.62 10.50
N ALA A 85 -7.93 5.28 9.50
CA ALA A 85 -7.65 6.67 9.17
C ALA A 85 -8.14 7.65 10.25
N GLU A 86 -9.21 7.32 10.97
CA GLU A 86 -9.68 8.06 12.13
C GLU A 86 -8.82 7.75 13.38
N ASN A 87 -8.42 6.49 13.56
CA ASN A 87 -7.68 6.00 14.74
C ASN A 87 -6.14 6.08 14.58
N GLN A 88 -5.63 7.14 13.93
CA GLN A 88 -4.20 7.31 13.66
C GLN A 88 -3.35 7.33 14.95
N ALA A 89 -3.89 7.89 16.03
CA ALA A 89 -3.19 8.03 17.31
C ALA A 89 -2.87 6.67 17.98
N PRO A 90 -3.85 5.75 18.20
CA PRO A 90 -3.55 4.43 18.73
C PRO A 90 -2.71 3.59 17.77
N ILE A 91 -2.96 3.61 16.45
CA ILE A 91 -2.18 2.81 15.49
C ILE A 91 -0.71 3.21 15.47
N ARG A 92 -0.43 4.52 15.45
CA ARG A 92 0.95 5.02 15.52
C ARG A 92 1.61 4.68 16.86
N ARG A 93 0.88 4.73 17.97
CA ARG A 93 1.38 4.28 19.29
C ARG A 93 1.69 2.79 19.29
N PHE A 94 0.83 1.95 18.70
CA PHE A 94 1.10 0.51 18.55
C PHE A 94 2.32 0.25 17.68
N LEU A 95 2.47 0.92 16.54
CA LEU A 95 3.66 0.80 15.69
C LEU A 95 4.94 1.26 16.42
N VAL A 96 4.86 2.34 17.21
CA VAL A 96 5.97 2.79 18.05
C VAL A 96 6.26 1.81 19.19
N LEU A 97 5.25 1.21 19.81
CA LEU A 97 5.41 0.17 20.84
C LEU A 97 5.97 -1.12 20.26
N VAL A 98 5.54 -1.53 19.07
CA VAL A 98 6.11 -2.67 18.33
C VAL A 98 7.55 -2.38 17.97
N HIS A 99 7.85 -1.20 17.43
CA HIS A 99 9.23 -0.77 17.16
C HIS A 99 10.09 -0.71 18.44
N ALA A 100 9.53 -0.25 19.56
CA ALA A 100 10.20 -0.18 20.85
C ALA A 100 10.39 -1.55 21.51
N SER A 101 9.46 -2.48 21.33
CA SER A 101 9.54 -3.86 21.85
C SER A 101 10.46 -4.74 21.01
N VAL A 102 10.56 -4.48 19.71
CA VAL A 102 11.58 -5.07 18.80
C VAL A 102 12.98 -4.46 19.04
N ARG A 103 13.07 -3.32 19.74
CA ARG A 103 14.37 -2.69 20.06
C ARG A 103 15.18 -3.58 21.02
N LEU A 104 16.10 -4.35 20.45
CA LEU A 104 17.08 -5.23 21.11
C LEU A 104 18.08 -4.53 22.07
N ARG A 105 17.87 -3.27 22.46
CA ARG A 105 18.83 -2.50 23.28
C ARG A 105 18.97 -3.07 24.70
N SER A 106 17.87 -3.46 25.36
CA SER A 106 17.98 -4.06 26.69
C SER A 106 18.51 -5.50 26.63
N LEU A 107 18.22 -6.24 25.56
CA LEU A 107 18.72 -7.60 25.35
C LEU A 107 20.23 -7.61 25.13
N LYS A 108 20.74 -6.67 24.33
CA LYS A 108 22.19 -6.49 24.14
C LYS A 108 22.86 -6.11 25.46
N ASN A 109 22.30 -5.16 26.21
CA ASN A 109 22.86 -4.77 27.52
C ASN A 109 22.80 -5.91 28.54
N LYS A 110 21.75 -6.74 28.52
CA LYS A 110 21.61 -7.89 29.42
C LYS A 110 22.55 -9.04 29.03
N LEU A 111 22.84 -9.20 27.75
CA LEU A 111 23.87 -10.13 27.25
C LEU A 111 25.27 -9.65 27.63
N GLU A 112 25.58 -8.37 27.40
CA GLU A 112 26.86 -7.76 27.74
C GLU A 112 27.12 -7.84 29.25
N ASN A 113 26.14 -7.49 30.08
CA ASN A 113 26.24 -7.65 31.54
C ASN A 113 26.35 -9.12 31.99
N LYS A 114 25.72 -10.08 31.29
CA LYS A 114 25.90 -11.51 31.58
C LYS A 114 27.27 -11.99 31.15
N LEU A 115 27.78 -11.50 30.02
CA LEU A 115 29.11 -11.80 29.51
C LEU A 115 30.17 -11.29 30.48
N GLU A 116 29.99 -10.08 31.00
CA GLU A 116 30.80 -9.48 32.06
C GLU A 116 30.66 -10.22 33.39
N SER A 117 29.44 -10.64 33.79
CA SER A 117 29.23 -11.37 35.06
C SER A 117 29.74 -12.80 35.02
N ILE A 118 29.84 -13.40 33.85
CA ILE A 118 30.52 -14.69 33.63
C ILE A 118 32.05 -14.49 33.68
N GLY A 119 32.53 -13.25 33.80
CA GLY A 119 33.96 -12.94 33.90
C GLY A 119 34.67 -13.07 32.57
N LEU A 120 33.94 -12.99 31.44
CA LEU A 120 34.52 -13.07 30.10
C LEU A 120 35.19 -11.73 29.72
N LYS A 121 36.23 -11.37 30.47
CA LYS A 121 37.20 -10.31 30.15
C LYS A 121 38.06 -10.64 28.94
N ARG A 122 37.93 -11.82 28.35
CA ARG A 122 38.66 -12.18 27.14
C ARG A 122 37.79 -11.79 25.95
N THR A 123 38.06 -10.61 25.38
CA THR A 123 37.77 -10.36 23.97
C THR A 123 38.19 -11.61 23.16
N PRO A 124 37.57 -11.91 22.01
CA PRO A 124 37.98 -13.06 21.18
C PRO A 124 39.50 -13.09 20.90
N MET A 125 40.14 -11.92 20.94
CA MET A 125 41.59 -11.76 20.89
C MET A 125 42.33 -12.37 22.09
N GLY A 126 41.80 -12.26 23.31
CA GLY A 126 42.37 -12.90 24.50
C GLY A 126 42.27 -14.43 24.49
N ILE A 127 41.17 -15.00 23.97
CA ILE A 127 41.03 -16.45 23.82
C ILE A 127 41.98 -16.98 22.73
N LEU A 128 42.18 -16.20 21.66
CA LEU A 128 43.18 -16.51 20.62
C LEU A 128 44.61 -16.43 21.14
N LEU A 129 44.93 -15.42 21.96
CA LEU A 129 46.26 -15.26 22.57
C LEU A 129 46.55 -16.37 23.61
N GLU A 130 45.53 -16.83 24.34
CA GLU A 130 45.63 -17.94 25.29
C GLU A 130 45.76 -19.30 24.57
N ALA A 131 45.04 -19.50 23.46
CA ALA A 131 45.23 -20.65 22.58
C ALA A 131 46.59 -20.66 21.85
N LEU A 132 47.20 -19.48 21.65
CA LEU A 132 48.56 -19.28 21.13
C LEU A 132 49.65 -19.33 22.21
N GLY A 133 49.28 -19.61 23.47
CA GLY A 133 50.24 -19.83 24.56
C GLY A 133 50.97 -18.59 25.07
N GLN A 134 50.50 -17.37 24.77
CA GLN A 134 51.01 -16.17 25.40
C GLN A 134 50.22 -15.87 26.68
N GLU A 135 50.70 -16.38 27.82
CA GLU A 135 50.28 -15.86 29.13
C GLU A 135 50.62 -14.37 29.21
N GLN A 136 49.62 -13.56 29.55
CA GLN A 136 49.79 -12.12 29.66
C GLN A 136 50.15 -11.77 31.10
N GLU A 137 51.46 -11.74 31.36
CA GLU A 137 52.07 -10.84 32.34
C GLU A 137 51.70 -9.39 31.99
N ALA A 138 50.66 -8.87 32.63
CA ALA A 138 50.40 -7.45 32.81
C ALA A 138 49.42 -7.38 33.97
N GLY A 139 49.89 -7.25 35.21
CA GLY A 139 50.33 -5.95 35.74
C GLY A 139 49.25 -5.52 36.73
N SER A 140 49.67 -5.17 37.94
CA SER A 140 48.88 -4.85 39.15
C SER A 140 47.52 -4.18 38.96
#